data_AF-A0AAV5G1B2-F1
#
_entry.id   AF-A0AAV5G1B2-F1
#
_cell.length_a   1.000
_cell.length_b   1.000
_cell.length_c   1.000
_cell.angle_alpha   90.00
_cell.angle_beta   90.00
_cell.angle_gamma   90.00
#
_symmetry.space_group_name_H-M   'P 1'
#
loop_
_entity.id
_entity.type
_entity.pdbx_description
1 polymer ?
#
loop_
_entity_poly.entity_id
_entity_poly.type
_entity_poly.pdbx_seq_one_letter_code
_entity_poly.pdbx_strand_id
1 'polypeptide(L)'
;MAYAVVVDPGAVDSPDVPSYQPHVYGRLDPPVLIPLQMREVDLRVDAAVARAEVTLKARWWVHCVTRSRACDCRVVVPMGHQVVPLTPFPI
;
A
#
# COMPACT_ATOMS: atom_id res chain seq x y z
N MET A 1 -3.79 -4.80 -1.23
CA MET A 1 -4.15 -3.35 -1.30
C MET A 1 -2.87 -2.53 -1.22
N ALA A 2 -2.78 -1.39 -1.91
CA ALA A 2 -1.62 -0.49 -1.81
C ALA A 2 -2.06 0.90 -1.36
N TYR A 3 -1.22 1.57 -0.58
CA TYR A 3 -1.48 2.90 -0.02
C TYR A 3 -0.29 3.81 -0.28
N ALA A 4 -0.54 5.06 -0.66
CA ALA A 4 0.47 6.11 -0.58
C ALA A 4 0.65 6.53 0.87
N VAL A 5 1.91 6.61 1.31
CA VAL A 5 2.28 7.10 2.65
C VAL A 5 2.51 8.61 2.54
N VAL A 6 1.61 9.37 3.15
CA VAL A 6 1.63 10.84 3.11
C VAL A 6 2.15 11.36 4.44
N VAL A 7 3.37 11.87 4.41
CA VAL A 7 4.04 12.54 5.54
C VAL A 7 3.91 14.06 5.42
N ASP A 8 3.93 14.58 4.21
CA ASP A 8 3.78 16.00 3.89
C ASP A 8 2.42 16.21 3.20
N PRO A 9 1.45 16.87 3.85
CA PRO A 9 0.13 17.13 3.25
C PRO A 9 0.24 18.03 2.01
N GLY A 10 1.30 18.85 1.90
CA GLY A 10 1.55 19.65 0.70
C GLY A 10 2.01 18.85 -0.52
N ALA A 11 2.28 17.56 -0.36
CA ALA A 11 2.59 16.65 -1.47
C ALA A 11 1.33 16.03 -2.09
N VAL A 12 0.15 16.24 -1.51
CA VAL A 12 -1.11 15.68 -2.00
C VAL A 12 -1.76 16.62 -3.00
N ASP A 13 -2.12 16.11 -4.18
CA ASP A 13 -2.90 16.84 -5.18
C ASP A 13 -4.36 16.87 -4.72
N SER A 14 -4.83 18.03 -4.25
CA SER A 14 -6.19 18.21 -3.77
C SER A 14 -7.02 18.91 -4.85
N PRO A 15 -7.99 18.23 -5.49
CA PRO A 15 -8.73 18.83 -6.62
C PRO A 15 -9.75 19.92 -6.21
N ASP A 16 -10.08 20.11 -4.93
CA ASP A 16 -11.00 21.18 -4.50
C ASP A 16 -10.69 21.63 -3.06
N VAL A 17 -10.28 22.89 -2.86
CA VAL A 17 -10.49 23.58 -1.58
C VAL A 17 -10.87 25.04 -1.83
N PRO A 18 -12.17 25.39 -1.65
CA PRO A 18 -12.51 26.61 -0.95
C PRO A 18 -13.25 26.30 0.36
N SER A 19 -12.70 26.83 1.46
CA SER A 19 -13.31 27.01 2.79
C SER A 19 -13.72 25.75 3.58
N TYR A 20 -12.83 25.29 4.49
CA TYR A 20 -13.09 25.04 5.94
C TYR A 20 -12.10 24.06 6.58
N GLN A 21 -11.29 23.33 5.81
CA GLN A 21 -10.25 22.50 6.42
C GLN A 21 -9.12 23.40 6.93
N PRO A 22 -8.75 23.33 8.23
CA PRO A 22 -7.54 23.97 8.68
C PRO A 22 -6.41 23.33 7.87
N HIS A 23 -5.73 24.14 7.07
CA HIS A 23 -4.53 23.73 6.34
C HIS A 23 -3.63 23.01 7.34
N VAL A 24 -3.50 21.69 7.19
CA VAL A 24 -2.59 20.92 8.03
C VAL A 24 -1.20 21.36 7.59
N TYR A 25 -0.65 22.35 8.28
CA TYR A 25 0.71 22.80 8.07
C TYR A 25 1.63 21.94 8.93
N GLY A 26 2.64 21.35 8.31
CA GLY A 26 3.65 20.54 8.99
C GLY A 26 3.59 19.06 8.67
N ARG A 27 4.50 18.33 9.31
CA ARG A 27 4.68 16.89 9.10
C ARG A 27 3.56 16.12 9.79
N LEU A 28 2.93 15.20 9.06
CA LEU A 28 1.96 14.25 9.62
C LEU A 28 2.71 13.17 10.40
N ASP A 29 2.37 13.03 11.68
CA ASP A 29 2.84 11.97 12.57
C ASP A 29 1.68 11.49 13.45
N PRO A 30 1.08 10.31 13.18
CA PRO A 30 1.49 9.32 12.18
C PRO A 30 1.16 9.74 10.74
N PRO A 31 1.86 9.19 9.73
CA PRO A 31 1.57 9.49 8.33
C PRO A 31 0.17 9.00 7.92
N VAL A 32 -0.45 9.73 7.01
CA VAL A 32 -1.77 9.39 6.46
C VAL A 32 -1.60 8.35 5.35
N LEU A 33 -2.46 7.34 5.33
CA LEU A 33 -2.47 6.30 4.29
C LEU A 33 -3.63 6.54 3.34
N ILE A 34 -3.33 6.91 2.09
CA ILE A 34 -4.35 7.11 1.05
C ILE A 34 -4.41 5.86 0.15
N PRO A 35 -5.56 5.19 0.01
CA PRO A 35 -5.66 3.99 -0.82
C PRO A 35 -5.41 4.32 -2.29
N LEU A 36 -4.55 3.53 -2.93
CA LEU A 36 -4.26 3.65 -4.35
C LEU A 36 -5.20 2.78 -5.18
N GLN A 37 -5.74 3.37 -6.24
CA GLN A 37 -6.59 2.64 -7.18
C GLN A 37 -5.74 1.66 -7.99
N MET A 38 -6.06 0.37 -7.90
CA MET A 38 -5.42 -0.65 -8.72
C MET A 38 -5.93 -0.56 -10.16
N ARG A 39 -5.01 -0.56 -11.12
CA ARG A 39 -5.35 -0.56 -12.55
C ARG A 39 -5.29 -1.95 -13.16
N GLU A 40 -4.17 -2.62 -12.91
CA GLU A 40 -3.81 -3.87 -13.54
C GLU A 40 -3.20 -4.75 -12.47
N VAL A 41 -3.55 -6.03 -12.50
CA VAL A 41 -2.98 -7.04 -11.64
C VAL A 41 -2.85 -8.33 -12.43
N ASP A 42 -1.68 -8.92 -12.34
CA ASP A 42 -1.33 -10.23 -12.88
C ASP A 42 -0.70 -11.04 -11.75
N LEU A 43 -1.24 -12.24 -11.55
CA LEU A 43 -0.81 -13.15 -10.49
C LEU A 43 -0.46 -14.47 -11.15
N ARG A 44 0.80 -14.86 -10.99
CA ARG A 44 1.30 -16.17 -11.41
C ARG A 44 1.63 -17.00 -10.18
N VAL A 45 1.09 -18.20 -10.15
CA VAL A 45 1.38 -19.18 -9.09
C VAL A 45 1.98 -20.41 -9.75
N ASP A 46 3.24 -20.69 -9.45
CA ASP A 46 3.90 -21.92 -9.85
C ASP A 46 4.01 -22.81 -8.60
N ALA A 47 3.17 -23.83 -8.51
CA ALA A 47 3.13 -24.75 -7.39
C ALA A 47 3.80 -26.09 -7.75
N ALA A 48 4.75 -26.49 -6.91
CA ALA A 48 5.38 -27.80 -6.90
C ALA A 48 5.19 -28.47 -5.53
N VAL A 49 5.39 -29.78 -5.46
CA VAL A 49 5.11 -30.69 -4.32
C VAL A 49 5.00 -30.02 -2.93
N ALA A 50 6.04 -29.29 -2.50
CA ALA A 50 6.08 -28.63 -1.19
C ALA A 50 6.28 -27.10 -1.24
N ARG A 51 6.30 -26.47 -2.42
CA ARG A 51 6.59 -25.04 -2.60
C ARG A 51 5.66 -24.43 -3.62
N ALA A 52 5.02 -23.32 -3.25
CA ALA A 52 4.37 -22.43 -4.20
C ALA A 52 5.21 -21.16 -4.34
N GLU A 53 5.57 -20.83 -5.57
CA GLU A 53 6.12 -19.53 -5.93
C GLU A 53 4.99 -18.65 -6.43
N VAL A 54 4.82 -17.50 -5.79
CA VAL A 54 3.75 -16.53 -6.09
C VAL A 54 4.40 -15.26 -6.61
N THR A 55 4.20 -14.98 -7.90
CA THR A 55 4.66 -13.75 -8.54
C THR A 55 3.47 -12.82 -8.76
N LEU A 56 3.52 -11.64 -8.16
CA LEU A 56 2.52 -10.58 -8.33
C LEU A 56 3.11 -9.43 -9.15
N LYS A 57 2.50 -9.11 -10.28
CA LYS A 57 2.73 -7.87 -11.03
C LYS A 57 1.49 -7.02 -10.93
N ALA A 58 1.60 -5.86 -10.30
CA ALA A 58 0.47 -4.97 -10.14
C ALA A 58 0.86 -3.53 -10.45
N ARG A 59 -0.11 -2.76 -10.95
CA ARG A 59 0.05 -1.34 -11.27
C ARG A 59 -1.06 -0.57 -10.57
N TRP A 60 -0.67 0.49 -9.88
CA TRP A 60 -1.58 1.38 -9.19
C TRP A 60 -1.48 2.80 -9.74
N TRP A 61 -2.58 3.54 -9.70
CA TRP A 61 -2.59 4.96 -9.97
C TRP A 61 -2.30 5.76 -8.71
N VAL A 62 -1.17 6.45 -8.72
CA VAL A 62 -0.83 7.49 -7.74
C VAL A 62 -1.51 8.79 -8.15
N HIS A 63 -2.82 8.85 -7.93
CA HIS A 63 -3.69 9.96 -8.33
C HIS A 63 -3.72 11.09 -7.29
N CYS A 64 -3.26 10.81 -6.08
CA CYS A 64 -3.35 11.71 -4.93
C CYS A 64 -2.05 12.46 -4.64
N VAL A 65 -0.95 12.19 -5.34
CA VAL A 65 0.34 12.86 -5.09
C VAL A 65 0.68 13.79 -6.24
N THR A 66 1.14 14.99 -5.93
CA THR A 66 1.56 15.99 -6.92
C THR A 66 2.65 15.40 -7.82
N ARG A 67 2.53 15.60 -9.14
CA ARG A 67 3.42 15.00 -10.15
C ARG A 67 4.93 15.24 -9.94
N SER A 68 5.31 16.33 -9.28
CA SER A 68 6.71 16.70 -8.98
C SER A 68 7.23 16.14 -7.64
N ARG A 69 6.39 15.40 -6.90
CA ARG A 69 6.73 14.84 -5.59
C ARG A 69 6.79 13.31 -5.66
N ALA A 70 7.58 12.74 -4.77
CA ALA A 70 7.64 11.30 -4.53
C ALA A 70 6.97 10.98 -3.20
N CYS A 71 6.45 9.75 -3.08
CA CYS A 71 5.94 9.21 -1.83
C CYS A 71 6.36 7.73 -1.70
N ASP A 72 6.48 7.26 -0.47
CA ASP A 72 6.57 5.83 -0.22
C ASP A 72 5.20 5.17 -0.43
N CYS A 73 5.21 3.88 -0.76
CA CYS A 73 3.98 3.08 -0.90
C CYS A 73 4.02 1.88 0.04
N ARG A 74 2.90 1.60 0.71
CA ARG A 74 2.75 0.42 1.57
C ARG A 74 1.79 -0.56 0.93
N VAL A 75 2.29 -1.76 0.62
CA VAL A 75 1.49 -2.88 0.12
C VAL A 75 1.06 -3.75 1.30
N VAL A 76 -0.24 -3.96 1.42
CA VAL A 76 -0.85 -4.86 2.40
C VAL A 76 -1.28 -6.12 1.67
N VAL A 77 -0.70 -7.24 2.07
CA VAL A 77 -1.04 -8.59 1.62
C VAL A 77 -1.95 -9.21 2.67
N PRO A 78 -3.24 -9.40 2.38
CA PRO A 78 -4.12 -10.12 3.30
C PRO A 78 -3.68 -11.58 3.32
N MET A 79 -3.07 -11.98 4.42
CA MET A 79 -2.84 -13.39 4.69
C MET A 79 -4.15 -13.97 5.24
N GLY A 80 -4.55 -15.14 4.75
CA GLY A 80 -5.63 -15.92 5.38
C GLY A 80 -5.23 -16.40 6.77
N HIS A 81 -5.95 -17.38 7.32
CA HIS A 81 -5.52 -18.02 8.57
C HIS A 81 -4.09 -18.56 8.39
N GLN A 82 -3.12 -17.90 9.05
CA GLN A 82 -1.75 -18.38 9.07
C GLN A 82 -1.72 -19.59 9.99
N VAL A 83 -1.67 -20.78 9.40
CA VAL A 83 -1.32 -21.99 10.14
C VAL A 83 0.13 -21.80 10.56
N VAL A 84 0.34 -21.46 11.84
CA VAL A 84 1.66 -21.55 12.44
C VAL A 84 2.15 -22.96 12.18
N PRO A 85 3.33 -23.18 11.57
CA PRO A 85 3.86 -24.51 11.41
C PRO A 85 3.86 -25.15 12.80
N LEU A 86 3.02 -26.17 13.00
CA LEU A 86 3.19 -27.08 14.11
C LEU A 86 4.53 -27.75 13.81
N THR A 87 5.61 -27.23 14.40
CA THR A 87 6.87 -27.96 14.50
C THR A 87 6.52 -29.38 14.95
N PRO A 88 6.92 -30.44 14.25
CA PRO A 88 6.70 -31.78 14.73
C PRO A 88 7.67 -32.03 15.89
N PHE A 89 7.23 -31.66 17.09
CA PHE A 89 7.65 -32.13 18.42
C PHE A 89 9.01 -31.67 19.02
N PRO A 90 9.12 -31.73 20.37
CA PRO A 90 10.02 -30.93 21.22
C PRO A 90 11.33 -31.67 21.54
N ILE A 91 12.27 -30.94 22.15
CA ILE A 91 13.40 -31.47 22.94
C ILE A 91 13.17 -31.19 24.41
#